data_AF-A0A352EFQ9-F1
#
_entry.id   AF-A0A352EFQ9-F1
#
_cell.length_a   1.000
_cell.length_b   1.000
_cell.length_c   1.000
_cell.angle_alpha   90.00
_cell.angle_beta   90.00
_cell.angle_gamma   90.00
#
_symmetry.space_group_name_H-M   'P 1'
#
loop_
_entity.id
_entity.type
_entity.pdbx_description
1 polymer ?
#
loop_
_entity_poly.entity_id
_entity_poly.type
_entity_poly.pdbx_seq_one_letter_code
_entity_poly.pdbx_strand_id
1 'polypeptide(L)'
;MYTYQMARYFADFISQSQSLKRKAMRRYLKYYHGLGRASYDWSHIVPVNKSPHLMNKLGYVGALFPKSTLIVIVRDIYSHSASMKFHFDKLHHQDGRTYFMEPSLESCYSQTTTEVPLNGIGYPGDFSIIPQMWMRMNKLALKEFETAKFERKILVSYEELVTNQQVVLSKLFTALDLRDIHSGVAEDIAKQVTILVNTTTKGDPLKKWKKQLSPAEIEAIDSVLLHQKEDYQFVQDFIQTHQL
;
A
#
# COMPACT_ATOMS: atom_id res chain seq x y z
N MET A 1 4.54 8.24 -26.71
CA MET A 1 3.99 9.58 -26.39
C MET A 1 3.68 9.77 -24.89
N TYR A 2 3.38 8.73 -24.10
CA TYR A 2 3.10 8.84 -22.65
C TYR A 2 4.32 9.05 -21.74
N THR A 3 5.50 8.55 -22.11
CA THR A 3 6.74 8.70 -21.31
C THR A 3 7.20 10.16 -21.17
N TYR A 4 6.92 11.00 -22.18
CA TYR A 4 7.25 12.43 -22.17
C TYR A 4 6.51 13.21 -21.07
N GLN A 5 5.27 12.83 -20.77
CA GLN A 5 4.45 13.49 -19.75
C GLN A 5 4.94 13.17 -18.33
N MET A 6 5.31 11.90 -18.06
CA MET A 6 5.81 11.48 -16.74
C MET A 6 7.22 12.02 -16.46
N ALA A 7 8.12 12.01 -17.44
CA ALA A 7 9.46 12.58 -17.29
C ALA A 7 9.39 14.09 -16.99
N ARG A 8 8.51 14.82 -17.69
CA ARG A 8 8.26 16.24 -17.42
C ARG A 8 7.62 16.46 -16.04
N TYR A 9 6.65 15.64 -15.65
CA TYR A 9 6.07 15.70 -14.31
C TYR A 9 7.11 15.54 -13.20
N PHE A 10 8.02 14.57 -13.31
CA PHE A 10 9.09 14.39 -12.33
C PHE A 10 10.08 15.55 -12.33
N ALA A 11 10.48 16.05 -13.52
CA ALA A 11 11.36 17.21 -13.63
C ALA A 11 10.75 18.46 -12.99
N ASP A 12 9.49 18.76 -13.29
CA ASP A 12 8.74 19.89 -12.74
C ASP A 12 8.58 19.73 -11.21
N PHE A 13 8.25 18.52 -10.74
CA PHE A 13 8.13 18.22 -9.30
C PHE A 13 9.47 18.42 -8.56
N ILE A 14 10.58 17.94 -9.13
CA ILE A 14 11.92 18.10 -8.55
C ILE A 14 12.28 19.59 -8.49
N SER A 15 12.09 20.31 -9.60
CA SER A 15 12.35 21.76 -9.69
C SER A 15 11.56 22.55 -8.64
N GLN A 16 10.24 22.32 -8.55
CA GLN A 16 9.39 22.96 -7.55
C GLN A 16 9.81 22.59 -6.11
N SER A 17 10.26 21.35 -5.90
CA SER A 17 10.70 20.85 -4.59
C SER A 17 12.00 21.50 -4.10
N GLN A 18 12.81 22.06 -5.00
CA GLN A 18 14.03 22.80 -4.67
C GLN A 18 13.76 24.25 -4.23
N SER A 19 12.55 24.77 -4.44
CA SER A 19 12.19 26.14 -4.06
C SER A 19 12.39 26.44 -2.56
N LEU A 20 12.72 27.70 -2.25
CA LEU A 20 12.88 28.18 -0.86
C LEU A 20 11.62 27.92 -0.03
N LYS A 21 10.43 28.11 -0.60
CA LYS A 21 9.15 27.83 0.04
C LYS A 21 9.06 26.37 0.48
N ARG A 22 9.33 25.42 -0.42
CA ARG A 22 9.29 23.98 -0.09
C ARG A 22 10.37 23.59 0.91
N LYS A 23 11.57 24.18 0.83
CA LYS A 23 12.64 23.97 1.82
C LYS A 23 12.24 24.48 3.21
N ALA A 24 11.63 25.65 3.30
CA ALA A 24 11.14 26.21 4.55
C ALA A 24 10.04 25.31 5.16
N MET A 25 9.08 24.85 4.36
CA MET A 25 8.04 23.92 4.82
C MET A 25 8.64 22.62 5.37
N ARG A 26 9.64 22.02 4.70
CA ARG A 26 10.29 20.80 5.21
C ARG A 26 11.11 21.04 6.48
N ARG A 27 11.77 22.19 6.60
CA ARG A 27 12.47 22.58 7.83
C ARG A 27 11.50 22.74 9.00
N TYR A 28 10.36 23.39 8.76
CA TYR A 28 9.29 23.51 9.73
C TYR A 28 8.79 22.12 10.18
N LEU A 29 8.46 21.23 9.23
CA LEU A 29 8.01 19.87 9.56
C LEU A 29 9.06 19.07 10.34
N LYS A 30 10.34 19.16 9.96
CA LYS A 30 11.43 18.50 10.67
C LYS A 30 11.60 19.05 12.09
N TYR A 31 11.58 20.37 12.26
CA TYR A 31 11.83 21.02 13.55
C TYR A 31 10.67 20.83 14.54
N TYR A 32 9.43 21.00 14.08
CA TYR A 32 8.26 20.99 14.96
C TYR A 32 7.58 19.63 15.09
N HIS A 33 7.75 18.73 14.11
CA HIS A 33 7.11 17.41 14.12
C HIS A 33 8.09 16.25 14.06
N GLY A 34 9.40 16.49 13.91
CA GLY A 34 10.39 15.43 13.75
C GLY A 34 10.23 14.63 12.45
N LEU A 35 9.49 15.16 11.47
CA LEU A 35 9.12 14.45 10.25
C LEU A 35 10.01 14.83 9.06
N GLY A 36 10.53 13.81 8.38
CA GLY A 36 11.17 13.94 7.08
C GLY A 36 12.55 14.63 7.07
N ARG A 37 13.03 14.92 5.86
CA ARG A 37 14.32 15.56 5.61
C ARG A 37 14.13 16.99 5.08
N ALA A 38 14.96 17.91 5.57
CA ALA A 38 14.95 19.31 5.11
C ALA A 38 15.76 19.52 3.83
N SER A 39 16.85 18.76 3.67
CA SER A 39 17.79 18.81 2.56
C SER A 39 17.91 17.42 1.93
N TYR A 40 18.09 17.39 0.61
CA TYR A 40 18.25 16.17 -0.18
C TYR A 40 19.49 16.28 -1.06
N ASP A 41 20.01 15.12 -1.48
CA ASP A 41 21.00 14.98 -2.54
C ASP A 41 20.32 15.16 -3.91
N TRP A 42 20.16 16.41 -4.33
CA TRP A 42 19.37 16.75 -5.51
C TRP A 42 19.93 16.20 -6.82
N SER A 43 21.23 15.92 -6.88
CA SER A 43 21.87 15.31 -8.05
C SER A 43 21.63 13.81 -8.17
N HIS A 44 21.12 13.15 -7.12
CA HIS A 44 20.90 11.70 -7.07
C HIS A 44 19.52 11.35 -6.48
N ILE A 45 18.49 12.09 -6.89
CA ILE A 45 17.11 11.81 -6.46
C ILE A 45 16.61 10.52 -7.13
N VAL A 46 16.06 9.62 -6.31
CA VAL A 46 15.28 8.47 -6.76
C VAL A 46 13.79 8.77 -6.55
N PRO A 47 12.99 8.92 -7.62
CA PRO A 47 11.56 9.12 -7.49
C PRO A 47 10.87 7.88 -6.91
N VAL A 48 9.91 8.08 -6.02
CA VAL A 48 9.10 7.01 -5.42
C VAL A 48 7.63 7.31 -5.68
N ASN A 49 6.87 6.30 -6.10
CA ASN A 49 5.42 6.36 -6.20
C ASN A 49 4.80 5.30 -5.29
N LYS A 50 3.69 5.65 -4.61
CA LYS A 50 2.85 4.70 -3.89
C LYS A 50 1.42 4.86 -4.37
N SER A 51 0.87 3.82 -4.98
CA SER A 51 -0.53 3.77 -5.39
C SER A 51 -1.08 2.35 -5.25
N PRO A 52 -2.00 2.09 -4.30
CA PRO A 52 -2.65 0.78 -4.18
C PRO A 52 -3.43 0.37 -5.44
N HIS A 53 -3.89 1.34 -6.24
CA HIS A 53 -4.63 1.08 -7.48
C HIS A 53 -3.76 0.63 -8.66
N LEU A 54 -2.46 0.43 -8.45
CA LEU A 54 -1.55 -0.17 -9.44
C LEU A 54 -1.38 -1.68 -9.25
N MET A 55 -2.01 -2.29 -8.23
CA MET A 55 -1.88 -3.72 -7.94
C MET A 55 -2.29 -4.64 -9.10
N ASN A 56 -3.16 -4.18 -9.99
CA ASN A 56 -3.62 -4.90 -11.18
C ASN A 56 -2.96 -4.42 -12.49
N LYS A 57 -1.84 -3.71 -12.38
CA LYS A 57 -1.14 -3.06 -13.51
C LYS A 57 0.38 -3.19 -13.36
N LEU A 58 0.86 -4.11 -12.54
CA LEU A 58 2.28 -4.28 -12.26
C LEU A 58 3.04 -4.67 -13.54
N GLY A 59 2.47 -5.53 -14.37
CA GLY A 59 3.04 -5.90 -15.67
C GLY A 59 3.23 -4.69 -16.61
N TYR A 60 2.22 -3.83 -16.70
CA TYR A 60 2.28 -2.60 -17.50
C TYR A 60 3.31 -1.60 -16.95
N VAL A 61 3.31 -1.38 -15.63
CA VAL A 61 4.26 -0.44 -14.99
C VAL A 61 5.69 -0.95 -15.13
N GLY A 62 5.94 -2.25 -14.93
CA GLY A 62 7.25 -2.86 -15.09
C GLY A 62 7.75 -2.79 -16.54
N ALA A 63 6.86 -2.90 -17.52
CA ALA A 63 7.22 -2.72 -18.93
C ALA A 63 7.62 -1.27 -19.27
N LEU A 64 6.98 -0.27 -18.64
CA LEU A 64 7.33 1.14 -18.83
C LEU A 64 8.60 1.56 -18.09
N PHE A 65 8.84 1.00 -16.90
CA PHE A 65 9.95 1.36 -16.03
C PHE A 65 10.77 0.13 -15.62
N PRO A 66 11.44 -0.54 -16.57
CA PRO A 66 12.09 -1.82 -16.28
C PRO A 66 13.25 -1.70 -15.29
N LYS A 67 13.87 -0.53 -15.16
CA LYS A 67 14.94 -0.24 -14.17
C LYS A 67 14.41 0.17 -12.79
N SER A 68 13.11 0.09 -12.56
CA SER A 68 12.53 0.47 -11.27
C SER A 68 12.45 -0.72 -10.32
N THR A 69 12.41 -0.43 -9.03
CA THR A 69 12.16 -1.42 -7.98
C THR A 69 10.68 -1.42 -7.62
N LEU A 70 10.05 -2.59 -7.68
CA LEU A 70 8.71 -2.81 -7.17
C LEU A 70 8.78 -3.23 -5.69
N ILE A 71 8.00 -2.59 -4.84
CA ILE A 71 7.76 -3.02 -3.46
C ILE A 71 6.27 -3.32 -3.30
N VAL A 72 5.94 -4.56 -2.97
CA VAL A 72 4.58 -4.99 -2.63
C VAL A 72 4.51 -5.24 -1.14
N ILE A 73 3.53 -4.63 -0.47
CA ILE A 73 3.27 -4.83 0.95
C ILE A 73 1.96 -5.61 1.07
N VAL A 74 2.00 -6.78 1.69
CA VAL A 74 0.81 -7.58 1.99
C VAL A 74 0.51 -7.49 3.48
N ARG A 75 -0.77 -7.34 3.83
CA ARG A 75 -1.27 -7.22 5.20
C ARG A 75 -2.36 -8.25 5.43
N ASP A 76 -2.44 -8.78 6.64
CA ASP A 76 -3.50 -9.68 7.09
C ASP A 76 -4.90 -9.21 6.68
N ILE A 77 -5.74 -10.16 6.25
CA ILE A 77 -7.07 -9.90 5.71
C ILE A 77 -8.01 -9.28 6.75
N TYR A 78 -7.95 -9.66 8.03
CA TYR A 78 -8.80 -9.08 9.07
C TYR A 78 -8.39 -7.64 9.35
N SER A 79 -7.09 -7.43 9.51
CA SER A 79 -6.48 -6.12 9.76
C SER A 79 -6.72 -5.14 8.61
N HIS A 80 -6.64 -5.62 7.38
CA HIS A 80 -7.01 -4.87 6.17
C HIS A 80 -8.50 -4.57 6.17
N SER A 81 -9.36 -5.57 6.36
CA SER A 81 -10.81 -5.41 6.25
C SER A 81 -11.36 -4.42 7.27
N ALA A 82 -10.90 -4.48 8.52
CA ALA A 82 -11.23 -3.49 9.54
C ALA A 82 -10.80 -2.06 9.16
N SER A 83 -9.63 -1.93 8.54
CA SER A 83 -9.12 -0.63 8.08
C SER A 83 -9.91 -0.06 6.91
N MET A 84 -10.30 -0.92 5.96
CA MET A 84 -11.08 -0.52 4.79
C MET A 84 -12.52 -0.17 5.15
N LYS A 85 -13.14 -0.95 6.04
CA LYS A 85 -14.46 -0.67 6.62
C LYS A 85 -14.55 0.76 7.13
N PHE A 86 -13.63 1.14 8.01
CA PHE A 86 -13.58 2.49 8.58
C PHE A 86 -13.49 3.57 7.49
N HIS A 87 -12.70 3.33 6.43
CA HIS A 87 -12.57 4.28 5.34
C HIS A 87 -13.86 4.40 4.51
N PHE A 88 -14.48 3.27 4.18
CA PHE A 88 -15.73 3.22 3.43
C PHE A 88 -16.88 3.83 4.22
N ASP A 89 -17.01 3.49 5.51
CA ASP A 89 -17.99 4.10 6.41
C ASP A 89 -17.81 5.61 6.44
N LYS A 90 -16.58 6.09 6.66
CA LYS A 90 -16.31 7.53 6.72
C LYS A 90 -16.76 8.23 5.44
N LEU A 91 -16.44 7.69 4.26
CA LEU A 91 -16.82 8.30 2.99
C LEU A 91 -18.33 8.21 2.78
N HIS A 92 -18.97 7.09 3.09
CA HIS A 92 -20.42 6.94 3.02
C HIS A 92 -21.14 7.99 3.90
N HIS A 93 -20.69 8.19 5.14
CA HIS A 93 -21.25 9.22 6.02
C HIS A 93 -21.00 10.64 5.53
N GLN A 94 -19.93 10.87 4.74
CA GLN A 94 -19.57 12.20 4.23
C GLN A 94 -20.32 12.57 2.95
N ASP A 95 -20.45 11.66 1.99
CA ASP A 95 -21.00 11.94 0.66
C ASP A 95 -21.93 10.86 0.09
N GLY A 96 -22.37 9.90 0.91
CA GLY A 96 -23.30 8.84 0.51
C GLY A 96 -22.67 7.77 -0.39
N ARG A 97 -21.34 7.73 -0.50
CA ARG A 97 -20.63 6.80 -1.38
C ARG A 97 -20.81 5.34 -1.00
N THR A 98 -21.06 4.53 -2.01
CA THR A 98 -21.14 3.07 -1.93
C THR A 98 -20.06 2.46 -2.82
N TYR A 99 -19.32 1.50 -2.28
CA TYR A 99 -18.30 0.74 -2.98
C TYR A 99 -18.87 -0.58 -3.47
N PHE A 100 -18.49 -1.05 -4.65
CA PHE A 100 -18.96 -2.32 -5.20
C PHE A 100 -17.86 -3.02 -6.00
N MET A 101 -18.01 -4.32 -6.19
CA MET A 101 -17.11 -5.08 -7.05
C MET A 101 -17.58 -5.06 -8.49
N GLU A 102 -16.67 -4.76 -9.40
CA GLU A 102 -16.91 -4.98 -10.83
C GLU A 102 -16.91 -6.49 -11.17
N PRO A 103 -17.65 -6.90 -12.23
CA PRO A 103 -17.67 -8.30 -12.69
C PRO A 103 -16.29 -8.81 -13.12
N SER A 104 -15.43 -7.93 -13.64
CA SER A 104 -14.08 -8.29 -14.05
C SER A 104 -13.24 -8.69 -12.84
N LEU A 105 -12.62 -9.87 -12.90
CA LEU A 105 -11.70 -10.40 -11.89
C LEU A 105 -10.38 -9.61 -11.81
N GLU A 106 -10.10 -8.75 -12.79
CA GLU A 106 -8.91 -7.90 -12.83
C GLU A 106 -9.18 -6.49 -12.29
N SER A 107 -10.45 -6.13 -12.07
CA SER A 107 -10.83 -4.80 -11.60
C SER A 107 -10.76 -4.69 -10.08
N CYS A 108 -10.31 -3.51 -9.62
CA CYS A 108 -10.42 -3.09 -8.21
C CYS A 108 -11.87 -2.65 -7.89
N TYR A 109 -12.11 -2.16 -6.68
CA TYR A 109 -13.41 -1.57 -6.33
C TYR A 109 -13.77 -0.44 -7.30
N SER A 110 -15.05 -0.39 -7.64
CA SER A 110 -15.71 0.81 -8.15
C SER A 110 -16.49 1.48 -7.05
N GLN A 111 -16.87 2.74 -7.28
CA GLN A 111 -17.63 3.54 -6.33
C GLN A 111 -18.72 4.33 -7.05
N THR A 112 -19.83 4.56 -6.36
CA THR A 112 -20.95 5.36 -6.84
C THR A 112 -21.56 6.15 -5.69
N THR A 113 -22.20 7.28 -5.99
CA THR A 113 -23.07 8.02 -5.06
C THR A 113 -24.54 7.85 -5.43
N THR A 114 -24.84 7.11 -6.50
CA THR A 114 -26.18 6.73 -6.94
C THR A 114 -26.39 5.25 -6.67
N GLU A 115 -27.41 4.66 -7.29
CA GLU A 115 -27.63 3.21 -7.22
C GLU A 115 -26.41 2.42 -7.70
N VAL A 116 -26.15 1.31 -7.03
CA VAL A 116 -25.15 0.33 -7.45
C VAL A 116 -25.66 -0.31 -8.76
N PRO A 117 -24.81 -0.48 -9.79
CA PRO A 117 -25.22 -1.12 -11.05
C PRO A 117 -25.91 -2.48 -10.82
N LEU A 118 -26.87 -2.84 -11.68
CA LEU A 118 -27.69 -4.06 -11.55
C LEU A 118 -26.87 -5.31 -11.22
N ASN A 119 -27.31 -6.07 -10.21
CA ASN A 119 -26.63 -7.23 -9.58
C ASN A 119 -25.32 -6.91 -8.83
N GLY A 120 -24.97 -5.65 -8.68
CA GLY A 120 -23.80 -5.24 -7.90
C GLY A 120 -24.07 -5.36 -6.41
N ILE A 121 -23.28 -6.20 -5.75
CA ILE A 121 -23.18 -6.24 -4.29
C ILE A 121 -22.28 -5.07 -3.85
N GLY A 122 -22.76 -4.27 -2.90
CA GLY A 122 -22.08 -3.05 -2.47
C GLY A 122 -22.02 -2.85 -0.96
N TYR A 123 -21.09 -1.99 -0.53
CA TYR A 123 -20.89 -1.57 0.85
C TYR A 123 -21.07 -0.05 0.99
N PRO A 124 -21.86 0.45 1.96
CA PRO A 124 -22.49 -0.31 3.05
C PRO A 124 -23.68 -1.15 2.56
N GLY A 125 -23.83 -2.35 3.13
CA GLY A 125 -24.83 -3.35 2.74
C GLY A 125 -24.27 -4.76 2.89
N ASP A 126 -23.24 -5.08 2.12
CA ASP A 126 -22.55 -6.38 2.18
C ASP A 126 -21.06 -6.18 2.48
N PHE A 127 -20.64 -6.65 3.66
CA PHE A 127 -19.26 -6.55 4.10
C PHE A 127 -18.31 -7.47 3.33
N SER A 128 -18.81 -8.57 2.76
CA SER A 128 -18.00 -9.61 2.11
C SER A 128 -17.21 -9.09 0.91
N ILE A 129 -17.64 -7.98 0.29
CA ILE A 129 -16.90 -7.36 -0.81
C ILE A 129 -15.47 -6.95 -0.41
N ILE A 130 -15.27 -6.62 0.88
CA ILE A 130 -13.97 -6.15 1.38
C ILE A 130 -12.94 -7.28 1.41
N PRO A 131 -13.18 -8.41 2.11
CA PRO A 131 -12.27 -9.55 2.06
C PRO A 131 -12.18 -10.20 0.67
N GLN A 132 -13.26 -10.21 -0.12
CA GLN A 132 -13.20 -10.73 -1.51
C GLN A 132 -12.23 -9.92 -2.38
N MET A 133 -12.27 -8.60 -2.29
CA MET A 133 -11.35 -7.75 -3.04
C MET A 133 -9.92 -7.84 -2.52
N TRP A 134 -9.72 -8.03 -1.21
CA TRP A 134 -8.38 -8.34 -0.67
C TRP A 134 -7.82 -9.59 -1.32
N MET A 135 -8.62 -10.67 -1.42
CA MET A 135 -8.18 -11.93 -2.04
C MET A 135 -7.83 -11.72 -3.52
N ARG A 136 -8.77 -11.11 -4.26
CA ARG A 136 -8.64 -10.84 -5.70
C ARG A 136 -7.38 -10.02 -6.01
N MET A 137 -7.19 -8.89 -5.34
CA MET A 137 -6.10 -7.97 -5.63
C MET A 137 -4.73 -8.52 -5.21
N ASN A 138 -4.64 -9.20 -4.06
CA ASN A 138 -3.36 -9.81 -3.65
C ASN A 138 -3.00 -10.97 -4.58
N LYS A 139 -3.94 -11.88 -4.90
CA LYS A 139 -3.68 -12.97 -5.86
C LYS A 139 -3.19 -12.43 -7.20
N LEU A 140 -3.88 -11.43 -7.75
CA LEU A 140 -3.52 -10.84 -9.04
C LEU A 140 -2.13 -10.18 -8.98
N ALA A 141 -1.90 -9.34 -7.96
CA ALA A 141 -0.62 -8.66 -7.78
C ALA A 141 0.55 -9.65 -7.64
N LEU A 142 0.37 -10.75 -6.90
CA LEU A 142 1.42 -11.75 -6.69
C LEU A 142 1.67 -12.61 -7.94
N LYS A 143 0.64 -12.91 -8.74
CA LYS A 143 0.83 -13.53 -10.06
C LYS A 143 1.58 -12.61 -11.02
N GLU A 144 1.25 -11.33 -11.04
CA GLU A 144 1.99 -10.36 -11.85
C GLU A 144 3.40 -10.11 -11.31
N PHE A 145 3.62 -10.21 -10.00
CA PHE A 145 4.93 -10.02 -9.37
C PHE A 145 5.99 -10.93 -10.02
N GLU A 146 5.69 -12.21 -10.26
CA GLU A 146 6.66 -13.12 -10.87
C GLU A 146 7.07 -12.70 -12.30
N THR A 147 6.09 -12.25 -13.10
CA THR A 147 6.27 -12.01 -14.53
C THR A 147 6.61 -10.56 -14.89
N ALA A 148 6.34 -9.60 -14.00
CA ALA A 148 6.57 -8.19 -14.25
C ALA A 148 8.06 -7.86 -14.40
N LYS A 149 8.37 -6.97 -15.36
CA LYS A 149 9.72 -6.65 -15.85
C LYS A 149 10.47 -5.61 -15.00
N PHE A 150 10.29 -5.63 -13.68
CA PHE A 150 11.06 -4.76 -12.78
C PHE A 150 12.46 -5.32 -12.55
N GLU A 151 13.46 -4.45 -12.46
CA GLU A 151 14.85 -4.82 -12.16
C GLU A 151 14.95 -5.50 -10.80
N ARG A 152 14.19 -5.00 -9.83
CA ARG A 152 14.09 -5.58 -8.49
C ARG A 152 12.65 -5.64 -8.05
N LYS A 153 12.32 -6.70 -7.33
CA LYS A 153 10.97 -6.95 -6.82
C LYS A 153 11.11 -7.40 -5.38
N ILE A 154 10.40 -6.70 -4.51
CA ILE A 154 10.52 -6.83 -3.08
C ILE A 154 9.12 -7.06 -2.50
N LEU A 155 8.97 -8.12 -1.73
CA LEU A 155 7.76 -8.40 -0.97
C LEU A 155 8.00 -8.13 0.51
N VAL A 156 7.08 -7.42 1.16
CA VAL A 156 7.12 -7.11 2.59
C VAL A 156 5.81 -7.53 3.24
N SER A 157 5.90 -8.33 4.30
CA SER A 157 4.78 -8.54 5.21
C SER A 157 4.60 -7.31 6.11
N TYR A 158 3.38 -6.79 6.18
CA TYR A 158 3.06 -5.68 7.07
C TYR A 158 3.26 -6.04 8.54
N GLU A 159 2.88 -7.26 8.92
CA GLU A 159 2.99 -7.78 10.28
C GLU A 159 4.44 -7.83 10.72
N GLU A 160 5.34 -8.28 9.83
CA GLU A 160 6.78 -8.35 10.06
C GLU A 160 7.40 -6.95 10.10
N LEU A 161 6.99 -6.06 9.20
CA LEU A 161 7.42 -4.65 9.19
C LEU A 161 7.05 -3.92 10.49
N VAL A 162 5.89 -4.23 11.08
CA VAL A 162 5.45 -3.62 12.34
C VAL A 162 6.20 -4.21 13.53
N THR A 163 6.38 -5.54 13.56
CA THR A 163 6.95 -6.25 14.72
C THR A 163 8.47 -6.10 14.78
N ASN A 164 9.14 -6.17 13.63
CA ASN A 164 10.60 -6.18 13.49
C ASN A 164 11.09 -5.02 12.60
N GLN A 165 10.49 -3.83 12.76
CA GLN A 165 10.69 -2.66 11.89
C GLN A 165 12.15 -2.38 11.54
N GLN A 166 13.04 -2.33 12.53
CA GLN A 166 14.45 -2.03 12.29
C GLN A 166 15.11 -3.07 11.38
N VAL A 167 14.84 -4.36 11.62
CA VAL A 167 15.40 -5.46 10.83
C VAL A 167 14.87 -5.40 9.40
N VAL A 168 13.55 -5.28 9.23
CA VAL A 168 12.91 -5.24 7.92
C VAL A 168 13.35 -4.02 7.11
N LEU A 169 13.38 -2.83 7.73
CA LEU A 169 13.83 -1.61 7.04
C LEU A 169 15.32 -1.68 6.67
N SER A 170 16.17 -2.26 7.53
CA SER A 170 17.59 -2.45 7.21
C SER A 170 17.75 -3.36 5.98
N LYS A 171 17.06 -4.51 5.95
CA LYS A 171 17.05 -5.41 4.79
C LYS A 171 16.50 -4.72 3.54
N LEU A 172 15.43 -3.93 3.67
CA LEU A 172 14.85 -3.17 2.57
C LEU A 172 15.85 -2.16 2.00
N PHE A 173 16.53 -1.37 2.83
CA PHE A 173 17.53 -0.41 2.36
C PHE A 173 18.69 -1.08 1.65
N THR A 174 19.15 -2.24 2.13
CA THR A 174 20.15 -3.06 1.44
C THR A 174 19.63 -3.55 0.09
N ALA A 175 18.41 -4.07 0.02
CA ALA A 175 17.81 -4.58 -1.22
C ALA A 175 17.58 -3.47 -2.27
N LEU A 176 17.31 -2.24 -1.81
CA LEU A 176 17.16 -1.06 -2.65
C LEU A 176 18.48 -0.59 -3.27
N ASP A 177 19.64 -1.04 -2.76
CA ASP A 177 20.98 -0.72 -3.29
C ASP A 177 21.16 0.79 -3.51
N LEU A 178 20.84 1.54 -2.45
CA LEU A 178 21.00 2.98 -2.40
C LEU A 178 22.47 3.33 -2.16
N ARG A 179 22.87 4.54 -2.55
CA ARG A 179 24.26 5.01 -2.44
C ARG A 179 24.77 4.95 -0.99
N ASP A 180 25.96 4.39 -0.80
CA ASP A 180 26.62 4.21 0.51
C ASP A 180 26.81 5.49 1.32
N ILE A 181 26.95 6.64 0.64
CA ILE A 181 27.04 7.96 1.30
C ILE A 181 25.80 8.27 2.16
N HIS A 182 24.67 7.59 1.90
CA HIS A 182 23.41 7.75 2.64
C HIS A 182 23.17 6.62 3.67
N SER A 183 24.09 5.68 3.84
CA SER A 183 23.97 4.51 4.73
C SER A 183 23.63 4.89 6.17
N GLY A 184 24.35 5.85 6.77
CA GLY A 184 24.09 6.29 8.14
C GLY A 184 22.65 6.80 8.34
N VAL A 185 22.06 7.42 7.33
CA VAL A 185 20.67 7.88 7.45
C VAL A 185 19.66 6.76 7.18
N ALA A 186 20.00 5.77 6.36
CA ALA A 186 19.19 4.56 6.25
C ALA A 186 19.13 3.84 7.60
N GLU A 187 20.26 3.73 8.31
CA GLU A 187 20.31 3.20 9.67
C GLU A 187 19.48 4.01 10.66
N ASP A 188 19.59 5.35 10.63
CA ASP A 188 18.81 6.22 11.51
C ASP A 188 17.30 6.03 11.30
N ILE A 189 16.85 5.93 10.04
CA ILE A 189 15.45 5.67 9.71
C ILE A 189 15.02 4.27 10.20
N ALA A 190 15.87 3.26 10.01
CA ALA A 190 15.56 1.91 10.46
C ALA A 190 15.43 1.83 12.00
N LYS A 191 16.29 2.52 12.74
CA LYS A 191 16.28 2.58 14.22
C LYS A 191 15.17 3.48 14.77
N GLN A 192 14.65 4.42 13.98
CA GLN A 192 13.60 5.32 14.42
C GLN A 192 12.33 4.54 14.72
N VAL A 193 11.96 4.44 16.00
CA VAL A 193 10.65 3.93 16.40
C VAL A 193 9.61 4.88 15.85
N THR A 194 8.99 4.48 14.73
CA THR A 194 7.90 5.26 14.18
C THR A 194 6.73 5.04 15.11
N ILE A 195 6.31 6.08 15.85
CA ILE A 195 5.04 6.03 16.54
C ILE A 195 4.02 5.68 15.45
N LEU A 196 3.42 4.50 15.54
CA LEU A 196 2.37 4.04 14.63
C LEU A 196 1.14 4.93 14.87
N VAL A 197 1.22 6.18 14.42
CA VAL A 197 0.10 7.10 14.33
C VAL A 197 -0.73 6.58 13.16
N ASN A 198 -1.53 5.54 13.45
CA ASN A 198 -2.65 5.20 12.61
C ASN A 198 -3.47 6.49 12.48
N THR A 199 -3.50 7.04 11.28
CA THR A 199 -4.17 8.31 10.97
C THR A 199 -5.68 8.28 11.27
N THR A 200 -6.22 7.11 11.61
CA THR A 200 -7.65 6.86 11.78
C THR A 200 -8.05 6.26 13.14
N THR A 201 -7.21 5.51 13.87
CA THR A 201 -7.61 4.84 15.14
C THR A 201 -6.44 4.52 16.10
N LYS A 202 -6.61 4.79 17.41
CA LYS A 202 -5.66 4.42 18.47
C LYS A 202 -5.60 2.89 18.69
N GLY A 203 -4.42 2.33 18.99
CA GLY A 203 -4.24 0.92 19.38
C GLY A 203 -3.27 0.14 18.50
N ASP A 204 -2.97 -1.10 18.90
CA ASP A 204 -2.10 -2.05 18.19
C ASP A 204 -2.67 -2.37 16.78
N PRO A 205 -1.99 -1.98 15.68
CA PRO A 205 -2.49 -2.20 14.32
C PRO A 205 -2.66 -3.68 13.94
N LEU A 206 -2.02 -4.60 14.65
CA LEU A 206 -2.09 -6.05 14.40
C LEU A 206 -3.29 -6.72 15.08
N LYS A 207 -3.82 -6.11 16.14
CA LYS A 207 -4.88 -6.72 16.97
C LYS A 207 -6.14 -5.88 17.10
N LYS A 208 -6.12 -4.60 16.71
CA LYS A 208 -7.27 -3.70 16.86
C LYS A 208 -8.51 -4.16 16.10
N TRP A 209 -8.35 -4.93 15.02
CA TRP A 209 -9.49 -5.46 14.25
C TRP A 209 -10.43 -6.30 15.14
N LYS A 210 -9.90 -6.98 16.17
CA LYS A 210 -10.69 -7.76 17.14
C LYS A 210 -11.70 -6.94 17.93
N LYS A 211 -11.52 -5.61 17.98
CA LYS A 211 -12.44 -4.66 18.62
C LYS A 211 -13.23 -3.82 17.62
N GLN A 212 -12.90 -3.88 16.33
CA GLN A 212 -13.46 -3.04 15.26
C GLN A 212 -14.45 -3.81 14.37
N LEU A 213 -14.27 -5.12 14.27
CA LEU A 213 -15.16 -6.01 13.53
C LEU A 213 -16.16 -6.64 14.50
N SER A 214 -17.43 -6.65 14.10
CA SER A 214 -18.50 -7.40 14.74
C SER A 214 -18.37 -8.91 14.43
N PRO A 215 -19.04 -9.79 15.20
CA PRO A 215 -19.04 -11.22 14.92
C PRO A 215 -19.51 -11.57 13.50
N ALA A 216 -20.53 -10.90 12.98
CA ALA A 216 -21.03 -11.12 11.62
C ALA A 216 -20.01 -10.70 10.54
N GLU A 217 -19.22 -9.66 10.79
CA GLU A 217 -18.16 -9.23 9.87
C GLU A 217 -16.97 -10.20 9.89
N ILE A 218 -16.65 -10.77 11.05
CA ILE A 218 -15.65 -11.83 11.19
C ILE A 218 -16.12 -13.08 10.43
N GLU A 219 -17.37 -13.50 10.63
CA GLU A 219 -17.96 -14.63 9.92
C GLU A 219 -17.98 -14.43 8.39
N ALA A 220 -18.23 -13.21 7.92
CA ALA A 220 -18.14 -12.88 6.50
C ALA A 220 -16.71 -13.02 5.94
N ILE A 221 -15.68 -12.67 6.72
CA ILE A 221 -14.27 -12.90 6.34
C ILE A 221 -13.98 -14.40 6.33
N ASP A 222 -14.35 -15.11 7.39
CA ASP A 222 -14.12 -16.56 7.52
C ASP A 222 -14.78 -17.33 6.39
N SER A 223 -16.00 -16.94 6.00
CA SER A 223 -16.71 -17.49 4.85
C SER A 223 -15.93 -17.26 3.56
N VAL A 224 -15.40 -16.06 3.31
CA VAL A 224 -14.58 -15.80 2.11
C VAL A 224 -13.30 -16.64 2.12
N LEU A 225 -12.63 -16.77 3.28
CA LEU A 225 -11.44 -17.60 3.42
C LEU A 225 -11.72 -19.08 3.15
N LEU A 226 -12.89 -19.57 3.59
CA LEU A 226 -13.31 -20.95 3.33
C LEU A 226 -13.61 -21.18 1.84
N HIS A 227 -14.38 -20.28 1.22
CA HIS A 227 -14.76 -20.38 -0.20
C HIS A 227 -13.58 -20.18 -1.15
N GLN A 228 -12.59 -19.38 -0.76
CA GLN A 228 -11.39 -19.07 -1.57
C GLN A 228 -10.11 -19.61 -0.92
N LYS A 229 -10.19 -20.79 -0.31
CA LYS A 229 -9.09 -21.40 0.46
C LYS A 229 -7.81 -21.55 -0.34
N GLU A 230 -7.90 -22.00 -1.59
CA GLU A 230 -6.73 -22.18 -2.46
C GLU A 230 -6.03 -20.87 -2.76
N ASP A 231 -6.81 -19.81 -3.03
CA ASP A 231 -6.28 -18.47 -3.30
C ASP A 231 -5.63 -17.88 -2.05
N TYR A 232 -6.23 -18.09 -0.89
CA TYR A 232 -5.65 -17.67 0.38
C TYR A 232 -4.32 -18.39 0.65
N GLN A 233 -4.30 -19.71 0.47
CA GLN A 233 -3.10 -20.52 0.67
C GLN A 233 -1.98 -20.08 -0.28
N PHE A 234 -2.31 -19.84 -1.55
CA PHE A 234 -1.36 -19.27 -2.52
C PHE A 234 -0.74 -17.96 -2.00
N VAL A 235 -1.55 -17.02 -1.50
CA VAL A 235 -1.05 -15.76 -0.95
C VAL A 235 -0.13 -16.00 0.25
N GLN A 236 -0.51 -16.88 1.18
CA GLN A 236 0.30 -17.18 2.37
C GLN A 236 1.64 -17.84 2.01
N ASP A 237 1.63 -18.85 1.15
CA ASP A 237 2.83 -19.55 0.69
C ASP A 237 3.78 -18.61 -0.04
N PHE A 238 3.21 -17.70 -0.86
CA PHE A 238 3.98 -16.71 -1.58
C PHE A 238 4.66 -15.74 -0.62
N ILE A 239 3.95 -15.25 0.41
CA ILE A 239 4.53 -14.39 1.45
C ILE A 239 5.67 -15.12 2.16
N GLN A 240 5.44 -16.36 2.60
CA GLN A 240 6.45 -17.14 3.31
C GLN A 240 7.73 -17.35 2.49
N THR A 241 7.60 -17.52 1.18
CA THR A 241 8.73 -17.83 0.29
C THR A 241 9.46 -16.57 -0.20
N HIS A 242 8.76 -15.44 -0.36
CA HIS A 242 9.31 -14.25 -1.04
C HIS A 242 9.50 -13.02 -0.15
N GLN A 243 9.00 -13.03 1.09
CA GLN A 243 9.18 -11.89 1.98
C GLN A 243 10.66 -11.67 2.34
N LEU A 244 11.04 -10.40 2.48
CA LEU A 244 12.37 -9.97 2.94
C LEU A 244 12.77 -10.52 4.32
#